data_AF-S3UVV7-F1
#
_entry.id   AF-S3UVV7-F1
#
_cell.length_a   1.000
_cell.length_b   1.000
_cell.length_c   1.000
_cell.angle_alpha   90.00
_cell.angle_beta   90.00
_cell.angle_gamma   90.00
#
_symmetry.space_group_name_H-M   'P 1'
#
loop_
_entity.id
_entity.type
_entity.pdbx_description
1 polymer ?
#
loop_
_entity_poly.entity_id
_entity_poly.type
_entity_poly.pdbx_seq_one_letter_code
_entity_poly.pdbx_strand_id
1 'polypeptide(L)'
;MPSSSKTLIPFPTARRDGILTTLFLSFFLISTSSLFTQPVSPQYAKVLCLRASSGCECRNPITQSLTRFFHGEAVIVDLPYARDEYVSIRNEAKRCLFPKNNLKFLTYKSGFQPMETKKDHSPKPLEFLLYSADEKELKNLSSANLGRYYPTYYHLALEEAYPGTIVSVLSPSGKEIGKASASFLEQVRWEGSGVAKDGTKYHFAGDGRFETYDLEWGWGAGYGFQVFPYRTLAVSFRDLCAKMGNRIPNCNKSKVIGSLALIPKIREKRIRMPDGKFHDGFFCINDTGSPMYIRGDRVDIFVGTHGGGSPYQPKELSRNVFLDAGIQPLVPWDWRFYTSEKEREWCSEDKLPKDPFSPKAGECDSDYHANAPEKGMDLYVFFRKDGSLVRCRS
;
A
#
# COMPACT_ATOMS: atom_id res chain seq x y z
N MET A 1 -28.97 6.60 -85.13
CA MET A 1 -27.81 6.50 -86.05
C MET A 1 -26.56 6.94 -85.29
N PRO A 2 -25.39 6.32 -85.47
CA PRO A 2 -25.05 4.89 -85.42
C PRO A 2 -23.96 4.62 -84.36
N SER A 3 -23.86 3.38 -83.81
CA SER A 3 -22.80 2.35 -84.07
C SER A 3 -21.40 2.72 -83.55
N SER A 4 -20.68 1.91 -82.77
CA SER A 4 -20.10 0.61 -83.16
C SER A 4 -19.44 -0.04 -81.92
N SER A 5 -19.81 -1.26 -81.50
CA SER A 5 -19.21 -2.58 -81.84
C SER A 5 -17.76 -2.78 -81.33
N LYS A 6 -17.55 -3.54 -80.24
CA LYS A 6 -17.26 -5.01 -80.15
C LYS A 6 -15.80 -5.38 -80.43
N THR A 7 -15.14 -6.02 -79.46
CA THR A 7 -14.30 -7.23 -79.70
C THR A 7 -14.19 -8.09 -78.43
N LEU A 8 -14.46 -9.39 -78.59
CA LEU A 8 -14.28 -10.51 -77.66
C LEU A 8 -12.78 -10.92 -77.58
N ILE A 9 -12.33 -11.75 -76.63
CA ILE A 9 -12.12 -13.23 -76.69
C ILE A 9 -11.11 -13.56 -75.53
N PRO A 10 -10.98 -14.75 -74.90
CA PRO A 10 -11.90 -15.84 -74.54
C PRO A 10 -11.79 -16.32 -73.06
N PHE A 11 -12.73 -17.18 -72.66
CA PHE A 11 -12.58 -18.16 -71.58
C PHE A 11 -11.60 -19.29 -71.95
N PRO A 12 -10.90 -19.90 -70.98
CA PRO A 12 -10.63 -21.33 -71.01
C PRO A 12 -11.65 -22.08 -70.14
N THR A 13 -12.39 -22.98 -70.79
CA THR A 13 -13.08 -24.10 -70.15
C THR A 13 -12.19 -25.34 -70.29
N ALA A 14 -11.90 -26.01 -69.18
CA ALA A 14 -11.38 -27.38 -69.06
C ALA A 14 -10.76 -27.51 -67.66
N ARG A 15 -10.80 -28.62 -66.94
CA ARG A 15 -11.51 -29.89 -66.94
C ARG A 15 -11.06 -30.53 -65.61
N ARG A 16 -11.91 -31.38 -65.03
CA ARG A 16 -11.59 -32.59 -64.27
C ARG A 16 -10.28 -32.61 -63.46
N ASP A 17 -10.43 -32.62 -62.14
CA ASP A 17 -10.07 -33.70 -61.22
C ASP A 17 -10.29 -33.12 -59.80
N GLY A 18 -11.23 -33.58 -58.97
CA GLY A 18 -11.35 -34.96 -58.54
C GLY A 18 -10.14 -35.27 -57.67
N ILE A 19 -10.27 -35.17 -56.34
CA ILE A 19 -9.22 -35.44 -55.33
C ILE A 19 -8.34 -34.22 -54.99
N LEU A 20 -8.92 -33.10 -54.52
CA LEU A 20 -8.15 -32.14 -53.71
C LEU A 20 -9.00 -31.32 -52.71
N THR A 21 -10.18 -31.81 -52.33
CA THR A 21 -11.08 -31.12 -51.39
C THR A 21 -11.31 -31.86 -50.08
N THR A 22 -10.77 -33.07 -49.92
CA THR A 22 -10.90 -33.86 -48.67
C THR A 22 -9.70 -33.76 -47.72
N LEU A 23 -8.58 -33.17 -48.15
CA LEU A 23 -7.38 -32.97 -47.30
C LEU A 23 -7.30 -31.57 -46.67
N PHE A 24 -8.03 -30.59 -47.19
CA PHE A 24 -8.11 -29.25 -46.59
C PHE A 24 -9.18 -29.13 -45.49
N LEU A 25 -10.22 -29.97 -45.49
CA LEU A 25 -11.22 -29.99 -44.42
C LEU A 25 -10.80 -30.81 -43.19
N SER A 26 -9.83 -31.71 -43.32
CA SER A 26 -9.29 -32.50 -42.21
C SER A 26 -8.11 -31.81 -41.50
N PHE A 27 -7.47 -30.81 -42.12
CA PHE A 27 -6.45 -29.98 -41.47
C PHE A 27 -7.03 -28.82 -40.65
N PHE A 28 -8.29 -28.41 -40.89
CA PHE A 28 -8.98 -27.41 -40.08
C PHE A 28 -9.73 -27.98 -38.86
N LEU A 29 -9.75 -29.31 -38.69
CA LEU A 29 -10.35 -29.98 -37.52
C LEU A 29 -9.31 -30.43 -36.48
N ILE A 30 -8.02 -30.16 -36.69
CA ILE A 30 -6.92 -30.53 -35.78
C ILE A 30 -6.05 -29.29 -35.52
N SER A 31 -6.58 -28.23 -34.89
CA SER A 31 -5.72 -27.12 -34.40
C SER A 31 -6.39 -26.06 -33.49
N THR A 32 -7.60 -26.26 -32.95
CA THR A 32 -8.22 -25.26 -32.05
C THR A 32 -8.49 -25.75 -30.63
N SER A 33 -8.05 -26.96 -30.28
CA SER A 33 -8.12 -27.48 -28.91
C SER A 33 -6.83 -27.25 -28.10
N SER A 34 -5.99 -26.28 -28.47
CA SER A 34 -5.16 -25.58 -27.49
C SER A 34 -6.09 -24.74 -26.62
N LEU A 35 -6.67 -25.44 -25.65
CA LEU A 35 -7.17 -24.94 -24.38
C LEU A 35 -6.51 -23.60 -24.05
N PHE A 36 -7.23 -22.51 -24.29
CA PHE A 36 -7.02 -21.26 -23.57
C PHE A 36 -7.45 -21.53 -22.12
N THR A 37 -6.70 -22.37 -21.40
CA THR A 37 -6.64 -22.27 -19.95
C THR A 37 -6.14 -20.87 -19.67
N GLN A 38 -7.07 -19.98 -19.32
CA GLN A 38 -6.71 -18.67 -18.79
C GLN A 38 -5.64 -18.91 -17.71
N PRO A 39 -4.51 -18.16 -17.72
CA PRO A 39 -3.50 -18.32 -16.70
C PRO A 39 -4.20 -18.20 -15.35
N VAL A 40 -4.13 -19.27 -14.55
CA VAL A 40 -4.84 -19.28 -13.28
C VAL A 40 -4.22 -18.20 -12.41
N SER A 41 -5.02 -17.22 -12.01
CA SER A 41 -4.55 -16.12 -11.17
C SER A 41 -3.84 -16.70 -9.95
N PRO A 42 -2.62 -16.21 -9.61
CA PRO A 42 -1.85 -16.76 -8.50
C PRO A 42 -2.67 -16.70 -7.21
N GLN A 43 -2.72 -17.78 -6.43
CA GLN A 43 -3.41 -17.69 -5.15
C GLN A 43 -2.48 -17.13 -4.09
N TYR A 44 -2.83 -16.00 -3.50
CA TYR A 44 -2.10 -15.46 -2.35
C TYR A 44 -2.66 -16.03 -1.06
N ALA A 45 -1.77 -16.23 -0.10
CA ALA A 45 -2.11 -16.62 1.25
C ALA A 45 -1.20 -15.92 2.26
N LYS A 46 -1.72 -15.77 3.48
CA LYS A 46 -0.98 -15.33 4.66
C LYS A 46 -0.59 -16.56 5.48
N VAL A 47 0.67 -16.63 5.90
CA VAL A 47 1.15 -17.67 6.83
C VAL A 47 0.58 -17.43 8.23
N LEU A 48 0.02 -18.49 8.82
CA LEU A 48 -0.49 -18.51 10.20
C LEU A 48 0.48 -19.28 11.09
N CYS A 49 1.47 -18.57 11.61
CA CYS A 49 2.46 -19.13 12.54
C CYS A 49 2.33 -18.53 13.95
N LEU A 50 1.30 -18.94 14.69
CA LEU A 50 1.01 -18.35 16.00
C LEU A 50 1.93 -18.91 17.09
N ARG A 51 2.30 -18.06 18.05
CA ARG A 51 3.09 -18.40 19.25
C ARG A 51 4.44 -19.06 18.95
N ALA A 52 5.05 -18.75 17.80
CA ALA A 52 6.33 -19.30 17.38
C ALA A 52 7.29 -18.18 16.93
N SER A 53 8.06 -17.63 17.88
CA SER A 53 9.01 -16.53 17.65
C SER A 53 10.11 -16.88 16.64
N SER A 54 10.46 -18.16 16.54
CA SER A 54 11.46 -18.66 15.60
C SER A 54 10.87 -19.03 14.23
N GLY A 55 9.58 -18.78 13.99
CA GLY A 55 8.88 -19.12 12.75
C GLY A 55 8.50 -20.60 12.63
N CYS A 56 7.68 -20.91 11.64
CA CYS A 56 7.17 -22.24 11.34
C CYS A 56 7.98 -22.90 10.24
N GLU A 57 8.21 -24.20 10.37
CA GLU A 57 9.00 -24.95 9.43
C GLU A 57 8.29 -25.14 8.10
N CYS A 58 9.06 -25.01 7.02
CA CYS A 58 8.63 -25.25 5.66
C CYS A 58 9.70 -26.10 4.96
N ARG A 59 9.31 -27.26 4.46
CA ARG A 59 10.24 -28.30 4.00
C ARG A 59 10.43 -28.20 2.48
N ASN A 60 11.66 -28.07 2.02
CA ASN A 60 11.94 -28.18 0.59
C ASN A 60 11.75 -29.65 0.14
N PRO A 61 10.87 -29.93 -0.84
CA PRO A 61 10.59 -31.31 -1.24
C PRO A 61 11.79 -32.01 -1.90
N ILE A 62 12.68 -31.25 -2.54
CA ILE A 62 13.83 -31.77 -3.29
C ILE A 62 15.03 -31.99 -2.37
N THR A 63 15.43 -30.95 -1.63
CA THR A 63 16.65 -30.98 -0.82
C THR A 63 16.40 -31.47 0.61
N GLN A 64 15.14 -31.62 1.03
CA GLN A 64 14.73 -31.88 2.42
C GLN A 64 15.19 -30.80 3.42
N SER A 65 15.77 -29.69 2.95
CA SER A 65 16.20 -28.59 3.83
C SER A 65 15.00 -27.89 4.44
N LEU A 66 15.12 -27.53 5.71
CA LEU A 66 14.10 -26.74 6.41
C LEU A 66 14.37 -25.25 6.20
N THR A 67 13.33 -24.55 5.79
CA THR A 67 13.26 -23.09 5.81
C THR A 67 12.18 -22.67 6.78
N ARG A 68 12.19 -21.40 7.20
CA ARG A 68 11.20 -20.88 8.14
C ARG A 68 10.41 -19.73 7.55
N PHE A 69 9.11 -19.72 7.86
CA PHE A 69 8.17 -18.66 7.56
C PHE A 69 7.59 -18.10 8.86
N PHE A 70 7.40 -16.78 8.90
CA PHE A 70 6.86 -16.11 10.09
C PHE A 70 5.37 -15.83 9.95
N HIS A 71 4.71 -15.56 11.09
CA HIS A 71 3.31 -15.15 11.04
C HIS A 71 3.14 -13.91 10.18
N GLY A 72 2.11 -13.90 9.33
CA GLY A 72 1.87 -12.76 8.46
C GLY A 72 2.71 -12.73 7.20
N GLU A 73 3.65 -13.65 7.00
CA GLU A 73 4.42 -13.70 5.75
C GLU A 73 3.48 -13.98 4.57
N ALA A 74 3.62 -13.19 3.51
CA ALA A 74 2.83 -13.32 2.29
C ALA A 74 3.46 -14.36 1.37
N VAL A 75 2.65 -15.29 0.88
CA VAL A 75 3.09 -16.39 0.01
C VAL A 75 2.12 -16.60 -1.14
N ILE A 76 2.66 -17.11 -2.25
CA ILE A 76 1.87 -17.60 -3.38
C ILE A 76 1.79 -19.12 -3.26
N VAL A 77 0.58 -19.65 -3.40
CA VAL A 77 0.35 -21.10 -3.38
C VAL A 77 0.34 -21.60 -4.82
N ASP A 78 1.18 -22.59 -5.11
CA ASP A 78 1.28 -23.19 -6.43
C ASP A 78 0.08 -24.13 -6.68
N LEU A 79 -0.52 -24.02 -7.87
CA LEU A 79 -1.67 -24.82 -8.28
C LEU A 79 -1.26 -26.02 -9.16
N PRO A 80 -2.07 -27.09 -9.22
CA PRO A 80 -3.34 -27.31 -8.51
C PRO A 80 -3.11 -27.76 -7.06
N TYR A 81 -4.03 -27.40 -6.14
CA TYR A 81 -4.01 -27.97 -4.79
C TYR A 81 -4.34 -29.46 -4.90
N ALA A 82 -3.36 -30.33 -4.69
CA ALA A 82 -3.69 -31.69 -4.29
C ALA A 82 -4.50 -31.62 -2.99
N ARG A 83 -5.37 -32.61 -2.72
CA ARG A 83 -6.15 -32.72 -1.46
C ARG A 83 -5.25 -33.05 -0.25
N ASP A 84 -3.98 -32.69 -0.33
CA ASP A 84 -2.95 -33.07 0.61
C ASP A 84 -2.91 -32.08 1.78
N GLU A 85 -2.47 -32.59 2.93
CA GLU A 85 -2.25 -31.82 4.17
C GLU A 85 -1.23 -30.68 3.95
N TYR A 86 -0.35 -30.83 2.97
CA TYR A 86 0.68 -29.88 2.60
C TYR A 86 0.45 -29.32 1.19
N VAL A 87 0.73 -28.03 1.01
CA VAL A 87 0.71 -27.37 -0.30
C VAL A 87 2.07 -26.74 -0.60
N SER A 88 2.46 -26.70 -1.87
CA SER A 88 3.65 -25.96 -2.31
C SER A 88 3.36 -24.47 -2.23
N ILE A 89 4.16 -23.75 -1.45
CA ILE A 89 4.13 -22.31 -1.34
C ILE A 89 5.47 -21.73 -1.78
N ARG A 90 5.44 -20.46 -2.20
CA ARG A 90 6.64 -19.70 -2.55
C ARG A 90 6.50 -18.22 -2.20
N ASN A 91 7.64 -17.59 -1.95
CA ASN A 91 7.82 -16.15 -1.99
C ASN A 91 8.98 -15.81 -2.94
N GLU A 92 9.51 -14.59 -2.92
CA GLU A 92 10.62 -14.19 -3.81
C GLU A 92 11.92 -14.98 -3.57
N ALA A 93 12.12 -15.54 -2.38
CA ALA A 93 13.38 -16.16 -1.97
C ALA A 93 13.31 -17.67 -1.76
N LYS A 94 12.12 -18.22 -1.50
CA LYS A 94 11.93 -19.59 -0.99
C LYS A 94 10.77 -20.28 -1.70
N ARG A 95 10.88 -21.61 -1.83
CA ARG A 95 9.81 -22.51 -2.25
C ARG A 95 9.88 -23.80 -1.43
N CYS A 96 8.74 -24.25 -0.90
CA CYS A 96 8.69 -25.40 -0.01
C CYS A 96 7.25 -25.89 0.20
N LEU A 97 7.10 -27.06 0.83
CA LEU A 97 5.83 -27.61 1.27
C LEU A 97 5.48 -27.10 2.67
N PHE A 98 4.25 -26.61 2.82
CA PHE A 98 3.74 -26.02 4.06
C PHE A 98 2.35 -26.56 4.43
N PRO A 99 2.04 -26.73 5.72
CA PRO A 99 0.71 -27.21 6.15
C PRO A 99 -0.40 -26.28 5.68
N LYS A 100 -1.38 -26.81 4.95
CA LYS A 100 -2.50 -26.03 4.40
C LYS A 100 -3.35 -25.37 5.48
N ASN A 101 -3.52 -26.03 6.62
CA ASN A 101 -4.30 -25.51 7.75
C ASN A 101 -3.63 -24.28 8.42
N ASN A 102 -2.35 -24.03 8.12
CA ASN A 102 -1.61 -22.88 8.59
C ASN A 102 -1.53 -21.76 7.54
N LEU A 103 -2.44 -21.77 6.55
CA LEU A 103 -2.55 -20.73 5.53
C LEU A 103 -3.93 -20.10 5.58
N LYS A 104 -3.96 -18.76 5.54
CA LYS A 104 -5.18 -18.00 5.29
C LYS A 104 -5.17 -17.51 3.85
N PHE A 105 -6.02 -18.11 3.03
CA PHE A 105 -6.18 -17.73 1.63
C PHE A 105 -6.78 -16.34 1.50
N LEU A 106 -6.23 -15.57 0.56
CA LEU A 106 -6.60 -14.19 0.31
C LEU A 106 -7.25 -14.08 -1.06
N THR A 107 -8.34 -13.32 -1.12
CA THR A 107 -9.04 -13.03 -2.38
C THR A 107 -8.74 -11.60 -2.78
N TYR A 108 -8.35 -11.40 -4.04
CA TYR A 108 -8.12 -10.09 -4.63
C TYR A 108 -8.63 -10.08 -6.07
N LYS A 109 -8.91 -8.90 -6.60
CA LYS A 109 -9.38 -8.69 -7.97
C LYS A 109 -8.21 -8.21 -8.83
N SER A 110 -7.99 -8.85 -9.98
CA SER A 110 -6.84 -8.62 -10.85
C SER A 110 -6.92 -7.35 -11.73
N GLY A 111 -8.05 -6.64 -11.74
CA GLY A 111 -8.30 -5.54 -12.67
C GLY A 111 -7.93 -4.14 -12.16
N PHE A 112 -7.60 -3.97 -10.88
CA PHE A 112 -7.27 -2.67 -10.32
C PHE A 112 -5.82 -2.27 -10.72
N GLN A 113 -5.59 -1.02 -11.10
CA GLN A 113 -4.26 -0.52 -11.46
C GLN A 113 -4.05 0.85 -10.79
N PRO A 114 -3.64 0.89 -9.51
CA PRO A 114 -3.52 2.14 -8.73
C PRO A 114 -2.54 3.14 -9.36
N MET A 115 -1.53 2.66 -10.08
CA MET A 115 -0.53 3.51 -10.72
C MET A 115 -0.99 4.11 -12.05
N GLU A 116 -2.12 3.66 -12.61
CA GLU A 116 -2.64 4.10 -13.92
C GLU A 116 -3.77 5.13 -13.80
N THR A 117 -3.95 5.72 -12.62
CA THR A 117 -5.01 6.70 -12.39
C THR A 117 -4.72 8.03 -13.11
N LYS A 118 -5.78 8.76 -13.47
CA LYS A 118 -5.67 10.10 -14.08
C LYS A 118 -5.40 11.22 -13.05
N LYS A 119 -5.37 10.91 -11.75
CA LYS A 119 -5.19 11.93 -10.70
C LYS A 119 -3.71 12.31 -10.59
N ASP A 120 -3.43 13.59 -10.37
CA ASP A 120 -2.07 14.07 -10.17
C ASP A 120 -1.57 13.77 -8.75
N HIS A 121 -0.72 12.75 -8.65
CA HIS A 121 -0.10 12.34 -7.40
C HIS A 121 1.22 13.09 -7.12
N SER A 122 1.54 14.11 -7.90
CA SER A 122 2.76 14.89 -7.69
C SER A 122 2.71 15.63 -6.36
N PRO A 123 3.79 15.62 -5.58
CA PRO A 123 3.80 16.30 -4.29
C PRO A 123 3.69 17.80 -4.53
N LYS A 124 2.77 18.47 -3.82
CA LYS A 124 2.64 19.93 -3.89
C LYS A 124 3.99 20.59 -3.55
N PRO A 125 4.39 21.69 -4.19
CA PRO A 125 5.69 22.31 -3.94
C PRO A 125 5.76 22.97 -2.55
N LEU A 126 6.96 23.29 -2.06
CA LEU A 126 7.11 23.90 -0.74
C LEU A 126 6.44 25.27 -0.64
N GLU A 127 6.42 26.08 -1.70
CA GLU A 127 5.73 27.38 -1.71
C GLU A 127 4.21 27.26 -1.51
N PHE A 128 3.64 26.09 -1.83
CA PHE A 128 2.24 25.77 -1.57
C PHE A 128 2.03 25.41 -0.11
N LEU A 129 2.98 24.69 0.49
CA LEU A 129 2.87 24.18 1.85
C LEU A 129 3.22 25.22 2.92
N LEU A 130 4.13 26.16 2.65
CA LEU A 130 4.70 27.06 3.67
C LEU A 130 4.39 28.52 3.40
N TYR A 131 4.26 29.33 4.46
CA TYR A 131 4.25 30.80 4.31
C TYR A 131 5.60 31.29 3.76
N SER A 132 5.58 32.33 2.90
CA SER A 132 6.80 32.79 2.21
C SER A 132 7.92 33.24 3.14
N ALA A 133 7.62 33.66 4.37
CA ALA A 133 8.62 33.97 5.38
C ALA A 133 9.37 32.70 5.85
N ASP A 134 8.64 31.64 6.16
CA ASP A 134 9.22 30.37 6.62
C ASP A 134 10.03 29.68 5.52
N GLU A 135 9.53 29.72 4.28
CA GLU A 135 10.22 29.11 3.13
C GLU A 135 11.59 29.76 2.87
N LYS A 136 11.65 31.10 2.88
CA LYS A 136 12.89 31.86 2.66
C LYS A 136 13.90 31.64 3.77
N GLU A 137 13.45 31.44 5.00
CA GLU A 137 14.31 31.26 6.16
C GLU A 137 14.64 29.79 6.46
N LEU A 138 14.09 28.82 5.70
CA LEU A 138 14.16 27.39 6.03
C LEU A 138 15.58 26.87 6.33
N LYS A 139 16.59 27.39 5.63
CA LYS A 139 18.01 27.04 5.83
C LYS A 139 18.60 27.55 7.14
N ASN A 140 17.99 28.56 7.74
CA ASN A 140 18.44 29.25 8.96
C ASN A 140 17.60 28.88 10.19
N LEU A 141 16.56 28.06 10.03
CA LEU A 141 15.72 27.60 11.12
C LEU A 141 16.45 26.57 11.97
N SER A 142 16.11 26.51 13.26
CA SER A 142 16.58 25.43 14.11
C SER A 142 15.76 24.17 13.82
N SER A 143 16.42 23.01 13.83
CA SER A 143 15.78 21.72 13.63
C SER A 143 16.00 20.81 14.82
N ALA A 144 15.00 20.00 15.18
CA ALA A 144 15.16 18.91 16.14
C ALA A 144 14.96 17.56 15.45
N ASN A 145 15.87 16.62 15.73
CA ASN A 145 15.70 15.21 15.37
C ASN A 145 14.75 14.54 16.38
N LEU A 146 13.67 13.94 15.90
CA LEU A 146 12.69 13.20 16.70
C LEU A 146 13.01 11.69 16.79
N GLY A 147 14.17 11.29 16.28
CA GLY A 147 14.64 9.93 16.17
C GLY A 147 14.15 9.24 14.91
N ARG A 148 14.39 7.92 14.85
CA ARG A 148 13.93 7.07 13.76
C ARG A 148 12.44 6.90 13.79
N TYR A 149 11.85 6.88 12.59
CA TYR A 149 10.48 6.51 12.30
C TYR A 149 10.43 5.42 11.25
N TYR A 150 9.50 4.49 11.40
CA TYR A 150 9.32 3.35 10.51
C TYR A 150 8.06 3.55 9.67
N PRO A 151 8.17 3.55 8.34
CA PRO A 151 7.07 3.92 7.47
C PRO A 151 6.07 2.77 7.31
N THR A 152 4.79 3.13 7.26
CA THR A 152 3.76 2.42 6.51
C THR A 152 3.16 3.38 5.48
N TYR A 153 2.23 2.88 4.65
CA TYR A 153 1.52 3.71 3.70
C TYR A 153 0.02 3.51 3.84
N TYR A 154 -0.71 4.62 3.69
CA TYR A 154 -2.17 4.62 3.60
C TYR A 154 -2.60 5.40 2.35
N HIS A 155 -3.81 5.10 1.89
CA HIS A 155 -4.30 5.54 0.61
C HIS A 155 -5.81 5.70 0.65
N LEU A 156 -6.40 6.34 -0.36
CA LEU A 156 -7.85 6.32 -0.50
C LEU A 156 -8.30 4.94 -0.94
N ALA A 157 -9.20 4.33 -0.16
CA ALA A 157 -9.87 3.13 -0.60
C ALA A 157 -10.63 3.44 -1.89
N LEU A 158 -10.56 2.55 -2.88
CA LEU A 158 -11.30 2.68 -4.14
C LEU A 158 -12.30 1.54 -4.26
N GLU A 159 -13.58 1.86 -4.47
CA GLU A 159 -14.63 0.83 -4.51
C GLU A 159 -14.43 -0.17 -5.64
N GLU A 160 -13.80 0.24 -6.75
CA GLU A 160 -13.42 -0.64 -7.85
C GLU A 160 -12.52 -1.81 -7.39
N ALA A 161 -11.63 -1.57 -6.42
CA ALA A 161 -10.76 -2.59 -5.85
C ALA A 161 -11.49 -3.52 -4.85
N TYR A 162 -12.62 -3.08 -4.31
CA TYR A 162 -13.35 -3.76 -3.22
C TYR A 162 -14.85 -3.93 -3.53
N PRO A 163 -15.22 -4.66 -4.60
CA PRO A 163 -16.62 -4.92 -4.93
C PRO A 163 -17.27 -5.84 -3.90
N GLY A 164 -18.58 -5.72 -3.74
CA GLY A 164 -19.33 -6.47 -2.74
C GLY A 164 -20.81 -6.09 -2.76
N THR A 165 -21.55 -6.58 -1.77
CA THR A 165 -22.96 -6.26 -1.60
C THR A 165 -23.13 -4.76 -1.39
N ILE A 166 -24.01 -4.14 -2.18
CA ILE A 166 -24.32 -2.72 -2.06
C ILE A 166 -25.18 -2.48 -0.82
N VAL A 167 -24.77 -1.55 0.02
CA VAL A 167 -25.47 -1.16 1.26
C VAL A 167 -25.61 0.36 1.35
N SER A 168 -26.57 0.82 2.13
CA SER A 168 -26.75 2.25 2.42
C SER A 168 -25.58 2.80 3.26
N VAL A 169 -25.06 3.95 2.84
CA VAL A 169 -24.05 4.71 3.58
C VAL A 169 -24.77 5.73 4.44
N LEU A 170 -24.51 5.73 5.74
CA LEU A 170 -25.24 6.54 6.71
C LEU A 170 -24.36 7.65 7.29
N SER A 171 -24.91 8.86 7.35
CA SER A 171 -24.30 10.02 8.03
C SER A 171 -24.25 9.84 9.55
N PRO A 172 -23.51 10.68 10.29
CA PRO A 172 -23.56 10.71 11.75
C PRO A 172 -24.98 10.87 12.31
N SER A 173 -25.86 11.60 11.59
CA SER A 173 -27.27 11.78 11.95
C SER A 173 -28.17 10.60 11.54
N GLY A 174 -27.63 9.52 10.99
CA GLY A 174 -28.37 8.36 10.50
C GLY A 174 -29.07 8.55 9.15
N LYS A 175 -28.82 9.66 8.43
CA LYS A 175 -29.39 9.92 7.10
C LYS A 175 -28.61 9.13 6.05
N GLU A 176 -29.32 8.53 5.08
CA GLU A 176 -28.65 7.95 3.91
C GLU A 176 -28.00 9.05 3.06
N ILE A 177 -26.70 8.90 2.80
CA ILE A 177 -25.87 9.82 2.00
C ILE A 177 -25.30 9.16 0.74
N GLY A 178 -25.81 7.97 0.41
CA GLY A 178 -25.49 7.24 -0.81
C GLY A 178 -25.47 5.73 -0.57
N LYS A 179 -24.94 4.99 -1.55
CA LYS A 179 -24.85 3.54 -1.52
C LYS A 179 -23.52 3.08 -2.07
N ALA A 180 -22.91 2.11 -1.43
CA ALA A 180 -21.62 1.56 -1.86
C ALA A 180 -21.45 0.11 -1.40
N SER A 181 -20.45 -0.59 -1.94
CA SER A 181 -20.05 -1.93 -1.52
C SER A 181 -19.69 -1.99 -0.04
N ALA A 182 -20.22 -2.97 0.68
CA ALA A 182 -19.88 -3.23 2.08
C ALA A 182 -18.37 -3.50 2.28
N SER A 183 -17.74 -4.23 1.36
CA SER A 183 -16.29 -4.49 1.40
C SER A 183 -15.48 -3.22 1.20
N PHE A 184 -15.94 -2.30 0.35
CA PHE A 184 -15.33 -0.99 0.19
C PHE A 184 -15.46 -0.15 1.46
N LEU A 185 -16.65 -0.09 2.06
CA LEU A 185 -16.86 0.66 3.30
C LEU A 185 -16.04 0.11 4.47
N GLU A 186 -15.75 -1.20 4.50
CA GLU A 186 -14.78 -1.76 5.43
C GLU A 186 -13.39 -1.17 5.20
N GLN A 187 -12.92 -1.07 3.96
CA GLN A 187 -11.64 -0.43 3.66
C GLN A 187 -11.64 1.07 3.98
N VAL A 188 -12.73 1.79 3.74
CA VAL A 188 -12.87 3.20 4.16
C VAL A 188 -12.70 3.35 5.68
N ARG A 189 -13.17 2.38 6.48
CA ARG A 189 -12.94 2.39 7.94
C ARG A 189 -11.48 2.20 8.31
N TRP A 190 -10.74 1.42 7.53
CA TRP A 190 -9.31 1.14 7.77
C TRP A 190 -8.43 2.31 7.34
N GLU A 191 -8.66 2.82 6.13
CA GLU A 191 -7.86 3.88 5.52
C GLU A 191 -8.31 5.30 5.92
N GLY A 192 -9.50 5.42 6.52
CA GLY A 192 -10.14 6.68 6.94
C GLY A 192 -10.95 7.37 5.85
N SER A 193 -10.62 7.19 4.57
CA SER A 193 -11.37 7.78 3.45
C SER A 193 -11.35 6.90 2.19
N GLY A 194 -12.30 7.10 1.29
CA GLY A 194 -12.31 6.43 0.00
C GLY A 194 -13.24 7.06 -1.04
N VAL A 195 -13.15 6.56 -2.27
CA VAL A 195 -13.91 7.02 -3.43
C VAL A 195 -14.75 5.86 -3.98
N ALA A 196 -16.06 6.06 -4.01
CA ALA A 196 -17.02 5.14 -4.61
C ALA A 196 -16.99 5.20 -6.14
N LYS A 197 -17.60 4.21 -6.80
CA LYS A 197 -17.62 4.09 -8.27
C LYS A 197 -18.32 5.25 -8.97
N ASP A 198 -19.29 5.87 -8.30
CA ASP A 198 -20.00 7.05 -8.76
C ASP A 198 -19.19 8.36 -8.56
N GLY A 199 -17.99 8.26 -7.99
CA GLY A 199 -17.14 9.41 -7.66
C GLY A 199 -17.42 10.02 -6.29
N THR A 200 -18.44 9.56 -5.57
CA THR A 200 -18.75 10.04 -4.22
C THR A 200 -17.59 9.71 -3.29
N LYS A 201 -17.12 10.72 -2.55
CA LYS A 201 -16.03 10.56 -1.60
C LYS A 201 -16.58 10.44 -0.20
N TYR A 202 -16.16 9.40 0.51
CA TYR A 202 -16.59 9.11 1.88
C TYR A 202 -15.41 9.22 2.84
N HIS A 203 -15.65 9.88 3.98
CA HIS A 203 -14.76 9.94 5.13
C HIS A 203 -15.40 9.19 6.30
N PHE A 204 -14.65 8.34 6.99
CA PHE A 204 -15.16 7.60 8.13
C PHE A 204 -15.29 8.51 9.37
N ALA A 205 -16.51 8.65 9.88
CA ALA A 205 -16.84 9.55 10.99
C ALA A 205 -16.99 8.83 12.34
N GLY A 206 -16.62 7.54 12.44
CA GLY A 206 -16.81 6.72 13.65
C GLY A 206 -18.13 5.95 13.63
N ASP A 207 -18.23 4.90 14.47
CA ASP A 207 -19.47 4.12 14.72
C ASP A 207 -20.21 3.62 13.47
N GLY A 208 -19.47 3.31 12.40
CA GLY A 208 -20.04 2.89 11.13
C GLY A 208 -20.78 4.00 10.38
N ARG A 209 -20.50 5.27 10.69
CA ARG A 209 -21.01 6.47 10.03
C ARG A 209 -19.95 7.11 9.16
N PHE A 210 -20.42 7.87 8.17
CA PHE A 210 -19.57 8.48 7.15
C PHE A 210 -20.02 9.90 6.82
N GLU A 211 -19.09 10.72 6.35
CA GLU A 211 -19.36 12.06 5.80
C GLU A 211 -18.91 12.12 4.35
N THR A 212 -19.49 13.03 3.57
CA THR A 212 -19.00 13.33 2.22
C THR A 212 -18.11 14.57 2.25
N TYR A 213 -17.18 14.67 1.31
CA TYR A 213 -16.28 15.81 1.20
C TYR A 213 -15.97 16.15 -0.27
N ASP A 214 -15.66 17.42 -0.53
CA ASP A 214 -15.34 17.93 -1.88
C ASP A 214 -13.84 18.20 -2.09
N LEU A 215 -12.99 17.90 -1.10
CA LEU A 215 -11.54 17.97 -1.26
C LEU A 215 -11.02 16.96 -2.28
N GLU A 216 -9.94 17.30 -2.98
CA GLU A 216 -9.31 16.43 -3.98
C GLU A 216 -8.93 15.07 -3.39
N TRP A 217 -8.30 15.10 -2.21
CA TRP A 217 -7.70 13.93 -1.56
C TRP A 217 -8.35 13.58 -0.22
N GLY A 218 -8.77 14.56 0.58
CA GLY A 218 -9.45 14.30 1.86
C GLY A 218 -8.95 15.15 3.00
N TRP A 219 -9.58 14.96 4.16
CA TRP A 219 -9.26 15.67 5.40
C TRP A 219 -8.15 14.97 6.17
N GLY A 220 -7.22 15.75 6.72
CA GLY A 220 -6.30 15.28 7.75
C GLY A 220 -6.89 15.46 9.16
N ALA A 221 -6.26 14.85 10.16
CA ALA A 221 -6.62 14.98 11.56
C ALA A 221 -6.32 16.36 12.18
N GLY A 222 -7.13 17.35 11.85
CA GLY A 222 -7.13 18.66 12.48
C GLY A 222 -7.93 19.60 11.60
N TYR A 223 -9.06 20.11 12.12
CA TYR A 223 -9.98 20.99 11.39
C TYR A 223 -9.23 21.96 10.47
N GLY A 224 -9.45 21.84 9.16
CA GLY A 224 -8.85 22.68 8.14
C GLY A 224 -7.73 22.03 7.31
N PHE A 225 -7.02 21.03 7.82
CA PHE A 225 -5.91 20.42 7.05
C PHE A 225 -6.40 19.43 5.99
N GLN A 226 -5.77 19.48 4.82
CA GLN A 226 -5.94 18.49 3.76
C GLN A 226 -4.77 17.50 3.75
N VAL A 227 -5.05 16.28 3.26
CA VAL A 227 -4.00 15.29 2.95
C VAL A 227 -3.53 15.45 1.52
N PHE A 228 -2.23 15.31 1.27
CA PHE A 228 -1.63 15.45 -0.06
C PHE A 228 -0.68 14.28 -0.33
N PRO A 229 -0.78 13.61 -1.50
CA PRO A 229 0.06 12.47 -1.82
C PRO A 229 1.53 12.82 -1.66
N TYR A 230 2.27 11.94 -0.98
CA TYR A 230 3.70 12.08 -0.68
C TYR A 230 4.06 13.31 0.15
N ARG A 231 3.09 14.04 0.70
CA ARG A 231 3.34 15.20 1.56
C ARG A 231 2.78 15.04 2.95
N THR A 232 1.83 14.12 3.18
CA THR A 232 1.19 13.98 4.48
C THR A 232 1.76 12.80 5.27
N LEU A 233 2.08 13.07 6.54
CA LEU A 233 2.40 12.07 7.55
C LEU A 233 1.26 11.97 8.56
N ALA A 234 0.80 10.74 8.80
CA ALA A 234 -0.01 10.41 9.97
C ALA A 234 0.88 9.87 11.09
N VAL A 235 0.71 10.41 12.29
CA VAL A 235 1.51 10.05 13.47
C VAL A 235 0.64 9.83 14.71
N SER A 236 1.22 9.17 15.72
CA SER A 236 0.64 9.21 17.08
C SER A 236 0.84 10.58 17.70
N PHE A 237 -0.26 11.28 18.00
CA PHE A 237 -0.19 12.59 18.66
C PHE A 237 0.53 12.52 20.02
N ARG A 238 0.20 11.52 20.83
CA ARG A 238 0.78 11.35 22.17
C ARG A 238 2.30 11.19 22.08
N ASP A 239 2.75 10.33 21.18
CA ASP A 239 4.16 9.97 21.08
C ASP A 239 4.97 11.08 20.36
N LEU A 240 4.34 11.81 19.41
CA LEU A 240 4.90 13.04 18.86
C LEU A 240 5.16 14.07 19.96
N CYS A 241 4.19 14.33 20.84
CA CYS A 241 4.40 15.24 21.97
C CYS A 241 5.50 14.76 22.93
N ALA A 242 5.56 13.46 23.22
CA ALA A 242 6.62 12.89 24.05
C ALA A 242 8.03 13.14 23.44
N LYS A 243 8.18 12.95 22.13
CA LYS A 243 9.44 13.19 21.40
C LYS A 243 9.80 14.68 21.27
N MET A 244 8.79 15.55 21.16
CA MET A 244 8.99 17.00 21.22
C MET A 244 9.48 17.44 22.61
N GLY A 245 9.03 16.76 23.67
CA GLY A 245 9.43 16.99 25.04
C GLY A 245 9.14 18.43 25.49
N ASN A 246 10.06 19.02 26.26
CA ASN A 246 9.90 20.37 26.79
C ASN A 246 10.06 21.48 25.73
N ARG A 247 10.34 21.14 24.45
CA ARG A 247 10.46 22.14 23.37
C ARG A 247 9.12 22.79 23.03
N ILE A 248 8.01 22.12 23.29
CA ILE A 248 6.66 22.66 23.11
C ILE A 248 5.92 22.58 24.45
N PRO A 249 5.95 23.65 25.27
CA PRO A 249 5.23 23.71 26.52
C PRO A 249 3.74 23.48 26.31
N ASN A 250 3.12 22.64 27.15
CA ASN A 250 1.70 22.27 27.06
C ASN A 250 1.33 21.75 25.66
N CYS A 251 2.07 20.75 25.20
CA CYS A 251 1.91 20.14 23.88
C CYS A 251 0.49 19.61 23.68
N ASN A 252 -0.17 20.04 22.61
CA ASN A 252 -1.54 19.67 22.26
C ASN A 252 -1.68 19.56 20.73
N LYS A 253 -2.77 18.96 20.25
CA LYS A 253 -2.99 18.71 18.82
C LYS A 253 -2.88 20.00 17.99
N SER A 254 -3.49 21.09 18.43
CA SER A 254 -3.46 22.36 17.68
C SER A 254 -2.06 22.96 17.56
N LYS A 255 -1.13 22.64 18.47
CA LYS A 255 0.27 23.10 18.41
C LYS A 255 1.18 22.27 17.52
N VAL A 256 0.90 20.97 17.32
CA VAL A 256 1.83 20.05 16.65
C VAL A 256 1.32 19.44 15.35
N ILE A 257 0.02 19.21 15.20
CA ILE A 257 -0.53 18.84 13.88
C ILE A 257 -0.33 20.02 12.95
N GLY A 258 0.03 19.79 11.70
CA GLY A 258 0.40 20.82 10.74
C GLY A 258 1.88 21.17 10.75
N SER A 259 2.72 20.52 11.57
CA SER A 259 4.15 20.83 11.60
C SER A 259 4.87 20.37 10.33
N LEU A 260 5.82 21.18 9.87
CA LEU A 260 6.74 20.79 8.81
C LEU A 260 7.73 19.76 9.34
N ALA A 261 7.92 18.69 8.57
CA ALA A 261 8.88 17.65 8.82
C ALA A 261 9.81 17.42 7.62
N LEU A 262 11.02 16.92 7.88
CA LEU A 262 11.97 16.48 6.87
C LEU A 262 12.38 15.03 7.16
N ILE A 263 12.34 14.20 6.13
CA ILE A 263 12.92 12.85 6.13
C ILE A 263 14.10 12.85 5.14
N PRO A 264 15.35 13.01 5.61
CA PRO A 264 16.51 13.15 4.73
C PRO A 264 16.70 11.98 3.76
N LYS A 265 16.43 10.75 4.21
CA LYS A 265 16.53 9.52 3.40
C LYS A 265 15.69 9.60 2.11
N ILE A 266 14.52 10.25 2.15
CA ILE A 266 13.65 10.44 0.97
C ILE A 266 14.34 11.36 -0.05
N ARG A 267 14.91 12.46 0.41
CA ARG A 267 15.65 13.43 -0.43
C ARG A 267 16.91 12.78 -1.03
N GLU A 268 17.67 12.06 -0.22
CA GLU A 268 18.91 11.38 -0.61
C GLU A 268 18.69 10.31 -1.67
N LYS A 269 17.55 9.62 -1.61
CA LYS A 269 17.13 8.63 -2.62
C LYS A 269 16.82 9.23 -3.99
N ARG A 270 16.72 10.56 -4.10
CA ARG A 270 16.40 11.27 -5.36
C ARG A 270 15.20 10.63 -6.08
N ILE A 271 14.12 10.43 -5.34
CA ILE A 271 12.91 9.78 -5.84
C ILE A 271 12.25 10.68 -6.88
N ARG A 272 12.14 10.21 -8.13
CA ARG A 272 11.47 10.95 -9.21
C ARG A 272 9.95 10.78 -9.09
N MET A 273 9.24 11.90 -9.06
CA MET A 273 7.79 12.00 -8.90
C MET A 273 7.08 12.04 -10.27
N PRO A 274 5.75 11.89 -10.32
CA PRO A 274 4.99 11.87 -11.58
C PRO A 274 5.18 13.12 -12.45
N ASP A 275 5.38 14.30 -11.85
CA ASP A 275 5.72 15.54 -12.55
C ASP A 275 7.18 15.61 -13.09
N GLY A 276 7.96 14.54 -12.92
CA GLY A 276 9.35 14.43 -13.32
C GLY A 276 10.36 15.08 -12.36
N LYS A 277 9.91 15.81 -11.34
CA LYS A 277 10.77 16.42 -10.32
C LYS A 277 11.21 15.39 -9.28
N PHE A 278 12.21 15.75 -8.47
CA PHE A 278 12.63 14.93 -7.35
C PHE A 278 11.89 15.33 -6.07
N HIS A 279 11.51 14.35 -5.26
CA HIS A 279 10.98 14.61 -3.93
C HIS A 279 12.03 15.30 -3.05
N ASP A 280 11.68 16.43 -2.43
CA ASP A 280 12.60 17.26 -1.63
C ASP A 280 12.77 16.75 -0.18
N GLY A 281 11.99 15.74 0.21
CA GLY A 281 12.03 15.08 1.52
C GLY A 281 11.19 15.76 2.60
N PHE A 282 10.48 16.86 2.27
CA PHE A 282 9.63 17.56 3.21
C PHE A 282 8.21 17.02 3.22
N PHE A 283 7.61 17.03 4.41
CA PHE A 283 6.26 16.58 4.66
C PHE A 283 5.56 17.46 5.69
N CYS A 284 4.25 17.35 5.78
CA CYS A 284 3.40 17.97 6.77
C CYS A 284 2.78 16.88 7.65
N ILE A 285 2.92 17.03 8.96
CA ILE A 285 2.29 16.14 9.95
C ILE A 285 0.82 16.57 10.11
N ASN A 286 0.00 16.37 9.07
CA ASN A 286 -1.38 16.85 9.00
C ASN A 286 -2.40 15.84 9.51
N ASP A 287 -1.97 14.61 9.82
CA ASP A 287 -2.88 13.53 10.10
C ASP A 287 -2.49 12.71 11.34
N THR A 288 -3.43 11.92 11.84
CA THR A 288 -3.22 11.04 12.99
C THR A 288 -3.94 9.72 12.79
N GLY A 289 -3.34 8.64 13.26
CA GLY A 289 -4.00 7.34 13.32
C GLY A 289 -4.30 6.93 14.76
N SER A 290 -5.10 5.87 14.89
CA SER A 290 -5.29 5.22 16.18
C SER A 290 -3.94 4.77 16.76
N PRO A 291 -3.70 4.95 18.06
CA PRO A 291 -2.47 4.51 18.71
C PRO A 291 -2.27 2.99 18.67
N MET A 292 -3.32 2.20 18.36
CA MET A 292 -3.20 0.76 18.10
C MET A 292 -2.46 0.45 16.78
N TYR A 293 -2.53 1.36 15.80
CA TYR A 293 -1.98 1.17 14.46
C TYR A 293 -0.76 2.04 14.20
N ILE A 294 -0.73 3.28 14.67
CA ILE A 294 0.45 4.16 14.57
C ILE A 294 0.94 4.41 16.00
N ARG A 295 1.94 3.64 16.46
CA ARG A 295 2.51 3.74 17.81
C ARG A 295 3.93 4.28 17.76
N GLY A 296 4.28 5.15 18.70
CA GLY A 296 5.63 5.54 19.12
C GLY A 296 6.43 6.28 18.04
N ASP A 297 7.02 5.47 17.18
CA ASP A 297 7.95 5.79 16.11
C ASP A 297 7.51 5.17 14.78
N ARG A 298 6.22 4.87 14.63
CA ARG A 298 5.63 4.60 13.32
C ARG A 298 5.08 5.87 12.69
N VAL A 299 5.19 5.95 11.37
CA VAL A 299 4.59 7.01 10.56
C VAL A 299 3.88 6.38 9.39
N ASP A 300 2.68 6.87 9.08
CA ASP A 300 1.96 6.47 7.87
C ASP A 300 2.08 7.57 6.83
N ILE A 301 2.52 7.23 5.62
CA ILE A 301 2.72 8.20 4.55
C ILE A 301 1.53 8.10 3.60
N PHE A 302 0.83 9.21 3.37
CA PHE A 302 -0.29 9.24 2.44
C PHE A 302 0.21 9.19 1.00
N VAL A 303 -0.27 8.23 0.20
CA VAL A 303 0.16 8.05 -1.19
C VAL A 303 -0.94 8.32 -2.23
N GLY A 304 -2.01 9.00 -1.82
CA GLY A 304 -3.14 9.29 -2.71
C GLY A 304 -3.98 8.05 -2.98
N THR A 305 -4.13 7.68 -4.25
CA THR A 305 -4.79 6.43 -4.67
C THR A 305 -3.79 5.35 -5.11
N HIS A 306 -2.48 5.61 -4.99
CA HIS A 306 -1.46 4.58 -5.19
C HIS A 306 -1.56 3.49 -4.11
N GLY A 307 -0.98 2.32 -4.37
CA GLY A 307 -1.08 1.18 -3.45
C GLY A 307 -0.36 1.41 -2.12
N GLY A 308 -0.95 0.95 -1.03
CA GLY A 308 -0.41 1.06 0.33
C GLY A 308 0.75 0.09 0.67
N GLY A 309 1.31 -0.64 -0.30
CA GLY A 309 2.38 -1.60 -0.05
C GLY A 309 1.95 -2.88 0.64
N SER A 310 0.67 -3.24 0.57
CA SER A 310 0.15 -4.49 1.13
C SER A 310 0.89 -5.69 0.51
N PRO A 311 1.61 -6.50 1.30
CA PRO A 311 2.34 -7.65 0.77
C PRO A 311 1.41 -8.79 0.34
N TYR A 312 0.13 -8.69 0.70
CA TYR A 312 -0.91 -9.68 0.50
C TYR A 312 -1.62 -9.53 -0.86
N GLN A 313 -1.14 -8.63 -1.71
CA GLN A 313 -1.72 -8.32 -3.01
C GLN A 313 -0.65 -8.40 -4.10
N PRO A 314 -1.04 -8.61 -5.36
CA PRO A 314 -0.15 -8.47 -6.50
C PRO A 314 0.59 -7.13 -6.48
N LYS A 315 1.82 -7.11 -7.02
CA LYS A 315 2.65 -5.90 -7.03
C LYS A 315 1.94 -4.75 -7.74
N GLU A 316 1.20 -5.05 -8.79
CA GLU A 316 0.41 -4.08 -9.54
C GLU A 316 -0.54 -3.29 -8.63
N LEU A 317 -1.13 -3.95 -7.61
CA LEU A 317 -2.11 -3.36 -6.69
C LEU A 317 -1.48 -2.69 -5.47
N SER A 318 -0.28 -3.11 -5.08
CA SER A 318 0.35 -2.65 -3.84
C SER A 318 1.42 -1.58 -4.07
N ARG A 319 1.83 -1.34 -5.32
CA ARG A 319 2.92 -0.41 -5.66
C ARG A 319 2.57 1.06 -5.47
N ASN A 320 3.61 1.83 -5.19
CA ASN A 320 3.63 3.29 -5.18
C ASN A 320 5.06 3.79 -5.45
N VAL A 321 5.20 5.09 -5.73
CA VAL A 321 6.49 5.71 -6.11
C VAL A 321 7.60 5.52 -5.06
N PHE A 322 7.28 5.54 -3.76
CA PHE A 322 8.27 5.36 -2.70
C PHE A 322 8.72 3.90 -2.56
N LEU A 323 7.79 2.95 -2.73
CA LEU A 323 8.10 1.51 -2.77
C LEU A 323 9.04 1.18 -3.93
N ASP A 324 8.76 1.72 -5.12
CA ASP A 324 9.57 1.53 -6.33
C ASP A 324 10.99 2.10 -6.15
N ALA A 325 11.16 3.12 -5.30
CA ALA A 325 12.47 3.68 -4.92
C ALA A 325 13.17 2.94 -3.75
N GLY A 326 12.53 1.89 -3.23
CA GLY A 326 13.06 1.06 -2.14
C GLY A 326 12.88 1.65 -0.74
N ILE A 327 11.87 2.51 -0.53
CA ILE A 327 11.42 2.88 0.82
C ILE A 327 10.43 1.82 1.28
N GLN A 328 10.96 0.74 1.87
CA GLN A 328 10.16 -0.41 2.27
C GLN A 328 9.32 -0.11 3.50
N PRO A 329 8.04 -0.52 3.54
CA PRO A 329 7.17 -0.33 4.69
C PRO A 329 7.43 -1.42 5.73
N LEU A 330 6.98 -1.16 6.96
CA LEU A 330 6.75 -2.25 7.89
C LEU A 330 5.70 -3.21 7.34
N VAL A 331 5.98 -4.49 7.48
CA VAL A 331 5.11 -5.59 7.07
C VAL A 331 4.87 -6.53 8.25
N PRO A 332 3.78 -7.32 8.26
CA PRO A 332 3.37 -8.06 9.45
C PRO A 332 4.42 -9.03 10.02
N TRP A 333 5.30 -9.58 9.19
CA TRP A 333 6.36 -10.48 9.66
C TRP A 333 7.62 -9.78 10.18
N ASP A 334 7.66 -8.44 10.21
CA ASP A 334 8.68 -7.69 10.96
C ASP A 334 8.46 -7.84 12.48
N TRP A 335 7.26 -8.26 12.89
CA TRP A 335 6.96 -8.78 14.22
C TRP A 335 7.09 -10.30 14.21
N ARG A 336 7.85 -10.86 15.15
CA ARG A 336 8.14 -12.30 15.22
C ARG A 336 7.13 -13.08 16.05
N PHE A 337 6.39 -12.43 16.93
CA PHE A 337 5.50 -13.12 17.86
C PHE A 337 4.06 -12.59 17.82
N TYR A 338 3.13 -13.51 17.60
CA TYR A 338 1.69 -13.28 17.54
C TYR A 338 0.94 -14.29 18.40
N THR A 339 0.04 -13.82 19.24
CA THR A 339 -0.83 -14.66 20.09
C THR A 339 -2.09 -15.10 19.36
N SER A 340 -2.54 -14.31 18.38
CA SER A 340 -3.67 -14.57 17.48
C SER A 340 -3.39 -14.02 16.08
N GLU A 341 -4.32 -14.20 15.14
CA GLU A 341 -4.16 -13.75 13.75
C GLU A 341 -3.89 -12.24 13.60
N LYS A 342 -4.32 -11.44 14.58
CA LYS A 342 -4.24 -9.98 14.56
C LYS A 342 -3.43 -9.41 15.71
N GLU A 343 -3.25 -10.16 16.78
CA GLU A 343 -2.62 -9.70 18.00
C GLU A 343 -1.13 -10.08 18.01
N ARG A 344 -0.29 -9.06 17.96
CA ARG A 344 1.17 -9.14 18.09
C ARG A 344 1.57 -8.74 19.51
N GLU A 345 2.62 -9.38 19.99
CA GLU A 345 3.28 -8.93 21.21
C GLU A 345 4.27 -7.83 20.85
N TRP A 346 4.22 -6.75 21.63
CA TRP A 346 5.09 -5.60 21.45
C TRP A 346 6.21 -5.64 22.48
N CYS A 347 7.40 -5.23 22.07
CA CYS A 347 8.45 -4.96 23.03
C CYS A 347 8.03 -3.80 23.95
N SER A 348 8.31 -3.92 25.24
CA SER A 348 8.20 -2.79 26.17
C SER A 348 9.22 -1.71 25.76
N GLU A 349 8.85 -0.44 25.92
CA GLU A 349 9.67 0.69 25.46
C GLU A 349 11.05 0.75 26.16
N ASP A 350 11.14 0.29 27.41
CA ASP A 350 12.39 0.17 28.19
C ASP A 350 13.27 -1.01 27.76
N LYS A 351 12.72 -1.94 26.97
CA LYS A 351 13.40 -3.13 26.44
C LYS A 351 13.77 -3.02 24.97
N LEU A 352 13.41 -1.91 24.31
CA LEU A 352 13.79 -1.70 22.91
C LEU A 352 15.33 -1.66 22.77
N PRO A 353 15.88 -2.27 21.71
CA PRO A 353 17.32 -2.24 21.48
C PRO A 353 17.85 -0.82 21.37
N LYS A 354 18.91 -0.49 22.11
CA LYS A 354 19.60 0.80 21.96
C LYS A 354 20.29 0.92 20.61
N ASP A 355 20.85 -0.20 20.14
CA ASP A 355 21.31 -0.37 18.77
C ASP A 355 20.42 -1.40 18.05
N PRO A 356 19.49 -0.93 17.19
CA PRO A 356 18.61 -1.77 16.38
C PRO A 356 19.34 -2.84 15.54
N PHE A 357 20.60 -2.62 15.16
CA PHE A 357 21.37 -3.55 14.32
C PHE A 357 22.13 -4.60 15.12
N SER A 358 22.25 -4.44 16.44
CA SER A 358 22.95 -5.38 17.31
C SER A 358 22.30 -5.44 18.71
N PRO A 359 21.08 -6.00 18.83
CA PRO A 359 20.40 -6.14 20.12
C PRO A 359 21.25 -6.92 21.13
N LYS A 360 21.28 -6.43 22.38
CA LYS A 360 22.03 -7.04 23.48
C LYS A 360 21.17 -8.06 24.24
N ALA A 361 21.82 -8.95 24.98
CA ALA A 361 21.13 -9.88 25.87
C ALA A 361 20.21 -9.12 26.86
N GLY A 362 18.93 -9.49 26.89
CA GLY A 362 17.91 -8.85 27.72
C GLY A 362 17.19 -7.66 27.09
N GLU A 363 17.64 -7.19 25.90
CA GLU A 363 16.84 -6.35 25.00
C GLU A 363 15.91 -7.24 24.17
N CYS A 364 14.80 -6.66 23.72
CA CYS A 364 13.75 -7.37 22.99
C CYS A 364 14.08 -7.43 21.50
N ASP A 365 14.05 -8.64 20.91
CA ASP A 365 14.42 -8.92 19.52
C ASP A 365 13.23 -9.39 18.66
N SER A 366 12.01 -9.37 19.20
CA SER A 366 10.82 -9.89 18.53
C SER A 366 10.04 -8.84 17.72
N ASP A 367 10.42 -7.56 17.79
CA ASP A 367 9.75 -6.43 17.13
C ASP A 367 10.59 -5.87 15.97
N TYR A 368 10.00 -5.01 15.14
CA TYR A 368 10.62 -4.48 13.91
C TYR A 368 11.89 -3.67 14.19
N HIS A 369 12.09 -3.15 15.40
CA HIS A 369 13.34 -2.49 15.78
C HIS A 369 14.54 -3.41 15.60
N ALA A 370 14.43 -4.69 15.94
CA ALA A 370 15.50 -5.66 15.75
C ALA A 370 15.42 -6.38 14.39
N ASN A 371 14.21 -6.55 13.86
CA ASN A 371 13.96 -7.40 12.69
C ASN A 371 13.96 -6.67 11.34
N ALA A 372 13.77 -5.35 11.36
CA ALA A 372 13.78 -4.50 10.17
C ALA A 372 14.42 -3.12 10.44
N PRO A 373 15.59 -3.05 11.13
CA PRO A 373 16.21 -1.79 11.53
C PRO A 373 16.53 -0.86 10.35
N GLU A 374 16.80 -1.43 9.17
CA GLU A 374 17.11 -0.72 7.93
C GLU A 374 15.93 0.08 7.36
N LYS A 375 14.69 -0.23 7.77
CA LYS A 375 13.48 0.48 7.34
C LYS A 375 13.28 1.80 8.08
N GLY A 376 13.91 1.96 9.25
CA GLY A 376 13.87 3.20 10.01
C GLY A 376 14.46 4.39 9.24
N MET A 377 13.88 5.57 9.44
CA MET A 377 14.29 6.84 8.83
C MET A 377 14.24 7.96 9.85
N ASP A 378 15.27 8.79 9.94
CA ASP A 378 15.26 9.92 10.86
C ASP A 378 14.23 10.97 10.43
N LEU A 379 13.48 11.49 11.41
CA LEU A 379 12.48 12.53 11.22
C LEU A 379 12.91 13.81 11.93
N TYR A 380 12.96 14.91 11.18
CA TYR A 380 13.30 16.23 11.70
C TYR A 380 12.09 17.15 11.64
N VAL A 381 11.99 18.05 12.62
CA VAL A 381 11.01 19.14 12.65
C VAL A 381 11.70 20.47 12.85
N PHE A 382 11.06 21.56 12.45
CA PHE A 382 11.67 22.88 12.39
C PHE A 382 11.00 23.86 13.35
N PHE A 383 11.80 24.73 13.96
CA PHE A 383 11.35 25.76 14.88
C PHE A 383 11.80 27.14 14.39
N ARG A 384 10.91 28.12 14.55
CA ARG A 384 11.23 29.54 14.38
C ARG A 384 12.07 30.03 15.55
N LYS A 385 12.61 31.25 15.40
CA LYS A 385 13.43 31.92 16.43
C LYS A 385 12.67 32.15 17.74
N ASP A 386 11.34 32.29 17.68
CA ASP A 386 10.47 32.43 18.86
C ASP A 386 10.17 31.09 19.57
N GLY A 387 10.71 29.97 19.07
CA GLY A 387 10.48 28.63 19.61
C GLY A 387 9.18 27.97 19.13
N SER A 388 8.39 28.62 18.28
CA SER A 388 7.20 28.00 17.66
C SER A 388 7.60 27.03 16.54
N LEU A 389 6.79 26.00 16.31
CA LEU A 389 6.98 25.09 15.17
C LEU A 389 6.72 25.82 13.85
N VAL A 390 7.52 25.51 12.83
CA VAL A 390 7.16 25.85 11.46
C VAL A 390 6.02 24.96 11.02
N ARG A 391 5.01 25.61 10.43
CA ARG A 391 3.73 24.97 10.13
C ARG A 391 3.41 25.05 8.65
N CYS A 392 2.91 23.95 8.14
CA CYS A 392 2.24 23.91 6.87
C CYS A 392 0.94 24.72 6.93
N ARG A 393 0.56 25.30 5.78
CA ARG A 393 -0.73 25.96 5.58
C ARG A 393 -1.85 24.92 5.71
N SER A 394 -2.93 25.32 6.39
CA SER A 394 -4.17 24.56 6.53
C SER A 394 -5.05 24.77 5.32
#